data_AF-A0A8J7FU24-F1
#
_entry.id   AF-A0A8J7FU24-F1
#
_cell.length_a   1.000
_cell.length_b   1.000
_cell.length_c   1.000
_cell.angle_alpha   90.00
_cell.angle_beta   90.00
_cell.angle_gamma   90.00
#
_symmetry.space_group_name_H-M   'P 1'
#
loop_
_entity.id
_entity.type
_entity.pdbx_description
1 polymer ?
#
loop_
_entity_poly.entity_id
_entity_poly.type
_entity_poly.pdbx_seq_one_letter_code
_entity_poly.pdbx_strand_id
1 'polypeptide(L)'
;MAGSPRGRGRGGYKNANPKLVGRGILESVATTGPFNDWVGMPQYYIHMLTVDAQEYSYQSLDKTVEIELGKKVTFRYRETAKGQIVDKNSLGVVIDPSELM
;
A
#
# COMPACT_ATOMS: atom_id res chain seq x y z
N MET A 1 -40.46 33.11 20.11
CA MET A 1 -39.23 32.32 20.30
C MET A 1 -39.00 31.49 19.04
N ALA A 2 -38.24 32.02 18.06
CA ALA A 2 -37.91 31.31 16.84
C ALA A 2 -36.57 30.58 17.03
N GLY A 3 -36.60 29.26 16.93
CA GLY A 3 -35.44 28.40 17.15
C GLY A 3 -34.40 28.53 16.04
N SER A 4 -33.15 28.79 16.42
CA SER A 4 -32.00 28.74 15.52
C SER A 4 -31.72 27.28 15.13
N PRO A 5 -31.68 26.93 13.83
CA PRO A 5 -31.23 25.61 13.42
C PRO A 5 -29.73 25.50 13.69
N ARG A 6 -29.36 24.72 14.71
CA ARG A 6 -27.98 24.32 14.98
C ARG A 6 -27.42 23.69 13.70
N GLY A 7 -26.45 24.36 13.08
CA GLY A 7 -25.71 23.82 11.96
C GLY A 7 -25.19 22.43 12.33
N ARG A 8 -25.62 21.41 11.57
CA ARG A 8 -25.00 20.09 11.59
C ARG A 8 -23.58 20.27 11.10
N GLY A 9 -22.65 20.47 12.03
CA GLY A 9 -21.22 20.40 11.79
C GLY A 9 -20.94 19.09 11.09
N ARG A 10 -20.49 19.19 9.84
CA ARG A 10 -20.02 18.09 9.00
C ARG A 10 -19.19 17.15 9.86
N GLY A 11 -19.56 15.86 9.86
CA GLY A 11 -18.73 14.78 10.41
C GLY A 11 -17.41 14.77 9.67
N GLY A 12 -16.46 15.58 10.14
CA GLY A 12 -15.13 15.68 9.57
C GLY A 12 -14.46 14.34 9.77
N TYR A 13 -13.97 13.76 8.68
CA TYR A 13 -12.99 12.69 8.66
C TYR A 13 -11.78 13.13 9.49
N LYS A 14 -11.84 12.94 10.80
CA LYS A 14 -10.78 13.35 11.73
C LYS A 14 -9.75 12.24 11.76
N ASN A 15 -8.60 12.56 11.16
CA ASN A 15 -7.28 12.02 11.52
C ASN A 15 -7.10 10.51 11.34
N ALA A 16 -7.26 10.00 10.11
CA ALA A 16 -6.44 8.87 9.74
C ALA A 16 -5.00 9.39 9.67
N ASN A 17 -4.11 8.88 10.53
CA ASN A 17 -2.68 9.21 10.53
C ASN A 17 -2.18 9.25 9.08
N PRO A 18 -1.57 10.35 8.60
CA PRO A 18 -1.21 10.47 7.20
C PRO A 18 -0.31 9.29 6.83
N LYS A 19 -0.81 8.42 5.94
CA LYS A 19 -0.02 7.30 5.44
C LYS A 19 1.20 7.88 4.75
N LEU A 20 2.38 7.37 5.09
CA LEU A 20 3.61 7.79 4.46
C LEU A 20 3.58 7.36 3.00
N VAL A 21 4.18 8.18 2.13
CA VAL A 21 4.27 7.88 0.70
C VAL A 21 5.71 7.50 0.41
N GLY A 22 5.90 6.28 -0.06
CA GLY A 22 7.17 5.80 -0.59
C GLY A 22 7.18 5.94 -2.11
N ARG A 23 8.31 6.40 -2.65
CA ARG A 23 8.57 6.42 -4.09
C ARG A 23 10.02 6.01 -4.31
N GLY A 24 10.23 5.04 -5.19
CA GLY A 24 11.57 4.56 -5.50
C GLY A 24 11.58 3.57 -6.64
N ILE A 25 12.75 2.98 -6.89
CA ILE A 25 12.94 1.93 -7.90
C ILE A 25 12.75 0.59 -7.22
N LEU A 26 11.94 -0.28 -7.80
CA LEU A 26 11.77 -1.64 -7.30
C LEU A 26 12.99 -2.48 -7.66
N GLU A 27 13.80 -2.84 -6.68
CA GLU A 27 15.04 -3.60 -6.90
C GLU A 27 14.81 -5.10 -6.84
N SER A 28 13.98 -5.55 -5.90
CA SER A 28 13.70 -6.96 -5.67
C SER A 28 12.29 -7.17 -5.16
N VAL A 29 11.73 -8.34 -5.50
CA VAL A 29 10.43 -8.82 -5.00
C VAL A 29 10.60 -10.27 -4.57
N ALA A 30 10.56 -10.50 -3.26
CA ALA A 30 10.51 -11.84 -2.70
C ALA A 30 9.07 -12.16 -2.28
N THR A 31 8.48 -13.22 -2.84
CA THR A 31 7.13 -13.63 -2.47
C THR A 31 7.17 -14.82 -1.54
N THR A 32 6.52 -14.69 -0.39
CA THR A 32 6.37 -15.75 0.61
C THR A 32 4.87 -16.08 0.74
N GLY A 33 4.53 -17.37 0.73
CA GLY A 33 3.14 -17.84 0.87
C GLY A 33 2.84 -19.00 -0.08
N PRO A 34 1.65 -19.62 0.01
CA PRO A 34 0.40 -19.05 0.54
C PRO A 34 0.27 -19.12 2.06
N PHE A 35 -0.22 -18.03 2.65
CA PHE A 35 -0.64 -17.97 4.05
C PHE A 35 -2.15 -18.13 4.16
N ASN A 36 -2.59 -18.80 5.22
CA ASN A 36 -3.99 -18.95 5.54
C ASN A 36 -4.21 -18.75 7.05
N ASP A 37 -4.99 -17.74 7.42
CA ASP A 37 -5.22 -17.38 8.83
C ASP A 37 -6.33 -18.24 9.47
N TRP A 38 -7.31 -18.70 8.68
CA TRP A 38 -8.42 -19.55 9.14
C TRP A 38 -8.95 -20.51 8.06
N VAL A 39 -9.75 -21.50 8.43
CA VAL A 39 -10.39 -22.39 7.44
C VAL A 39 -11.49 -21.61 6.71
N GLY A 40 -11.26 -21.30 5.42
CA GLY A 40 -12.19 -20.56 4.57
C GLY A 40 -11.72 -19.17 4.11
N MET A 41 -10.55 -18.68 4.54
CA MET A 41 -9.97 -17.47 3.93
C MET A 41 -9.49 -17.80 2.51
N PRO A 42 -9.65 -16.88 1.56
CA PRO A 42 -8.80 -16.89 0.40
C PRO A 42 -7.33 -16.78 0.85
N GLN A 43 -6.48 -17.64 0.30
CA GLN A 43 -5.04 -17.61 0.57
C GLN A 43 -4.49 -16.22 0.21
N TYR A 44 -3.60 -15.71 1.03
CA TYR A 44 -2.89 -14.46 0.75
C TYR A 44 -1.38 -14.70 0.70
N TYR A 45 -0.70 -13.84 -0.02
CA TYR A 45 0.74 -13.84 -0.21
C TYR A 45 1.32 -12.58 0.41
N ILE A 46 2.50 -12.74 0.98
CA ILE A 46 3.29 -11.63 1.53
C ILE A 46 4.46 -11.42 0.59
N HIS A 47 4.48 -10.29 -0.09
CA HIS A 47 5.56 -9.84 -0.95
C HIS A 47 6.46 -8.90 -0.17
N MET A 48 7.72 -9.28 0.01
CA MET A 48 8.76 -8.41 0.51
C MET A 48 9.36 -7.68 -0.68
N LEU A 49 9.07 -6.38 -0.77
CA LEU A 49 9.53 -5.49 -1.82
C LEU A 49 10.74 -4.72 -1.30
N THR A 50 11.84 -4.75 -2.04
CA THR A 50 13.00 -3.89 -1.77
C THR A 50 12.95 -2.70 -2.73
N VAL A 51 12.79 -1.50 -2.18
CA VAL A 51 12.68 -0.25 -2.93
C VAL A 51 13.70 0.73 -2.36
N ASP A 52 14.64 1.18 -3.19
CA ASP A 52 15.69 2.15 -2.80
C ASP A 52 16.46 1.70 -1.53
N ALA A 53 16.90 0.43 -1.51
CA ALA A 53 17.51 -0.24 -0.36
C ALA A 53 16.65 -0.32 0.92
N GLN A 54 15.35 -0.01 0.85
CA GLN A 54 14.41 -0.17 1.97
C GLN A 54 13.46 -1.34 1.74
N GLU A 55 13.25 -2.13 2.79
CA GLU A 55 12.37 -3.29 2.76
C GLU A 55 10.95 -2.92 3.19
N TYR A 56 10.00 -3.36 2.39
CA TYR A 56 8.58 -3.11 2.52
C TYR A 56 7.80 -4.42 2.44
N SER A 57 6.81 -4.59 3.31
CA SER A 57 5.92 -5.76 3.28
C SER A 57 4.59 -5.40 2.61
N TYR A 58 4.26 -6.09 1.53
CA TYR A 58 3.02 -5.93 0.78
C TYR A 58 2.20 -7.23 0.86
N GLN A 59 0.94 -7.12 1.28
CA GLN A 59 0.05 -8.28 1.39
C GLN A 59 -0.99 -8.24 0.29
N SER A 60 -0.97 -9.25 -0.59
CA SER A 60 -1.96 -9.40 -1.66
C SER A 60 -2.63 -10.76 -1.62
N LEU A 61 -3.78 -10.87 -2.29
CA LEU A 61 -4.40 -12.16 -2.57
C LEU A 61 -3.73 -12.85 -3.76
N ASP A 62 -3.13 -12.04 -4.62
CA ASP A 62 -2.46 -12.50 -5.83
C ASP A 62 -1.11 -13.13 -5.49
N LYS A 63 -0.77 -14.20 -6.20
CA LYS A 63 0.50 -14.92 -6.02
C LYS A 63 1.69 -14.14 -6.56
N THR A 64 1.47 -13.23 -7.50
CA THR A 64 2.54 -12.50 -8.20
C THR A 64 2.22 -11.03 -8.24
N VAL A 65 3.24 -10.21 -7.95
CA VAL A 65 3.18 -8.77 -8.15
C VAL A 65 3.55 -8.51 -9.61
N GLU A 66 2.62 -7.99 -10.40
CA GLU A 66 2.81 -7.67 -11.83
C GLU A 66 3.64 -6.39 -12.04
N ILE A 67 4.66 -6.17 -11.21
CA ILE A 67 5.57 -5.04 -11.34
C ILE A 67 6.92 -5.56 -11.80
N GLU A 68 7.44 -4.98 -12.87
CA GLU A 68 8.78 -5.27 -13.35
C GLU A 68 9.85 -4.67 -12.41
N LEU A 69 10.90 -5.44 -12.17
CA LEU A 69 12.09 -4.96 -11.47
C LEU A 69 12.75 -3.83 -12.28
N GLY A 70 13.24 -2.81 -11.60
CA GLY A 70 13.80 -1.60 -12.21
C GLY A 70 12.77 -0.51 -12.53
N LYS A 71 11.46 -0.80 -12.45
CA LYS A 71 10.42 0.23 -12.60
C LYS A 71 10.31 1.10 -11.36
N LYS A 72 9.92 2.35 -11.59
CA LYS A 72 9.62 3.28 -10.51
C LYS A 72 8.23 3.00 -9.97
N VAL A 73 8.14 2.77 -8.67
CA VAL A 73 6.87 2.51 -7.97
C VAL A 73 6.57 3.63 -7.00
N THR A 74 5.27 3.89 -6.80
CA THR A 74 4.76 4.74 -5.73
C THR A 74 3.79 3.94 -4.92
N PHE A 75 3.89 4.06 -3.60
CA PHE A 75 2.98 3.37 -2.71
C PHE A 75 2.79 4.14 -1.43
N ARG A 76 1.69 3.84 -0.75
CA ARG A 76 1.48 4.30 0.62
C ARG A 76 1.80 3.19 1.57
N TYR A 77 2.56 3.50 2.59
CA TYR A 77 2.91 2.56 3.64
C TYR A 77 2.61 3.16 5.02
N ARG A 78 2.51 2.27 5.99
CA ARG A 78 2.49 2.60 7.40
C ARG A 78 3.73 2.01 8.03
N GLU A 79 4.41 2.80 8.84
CA GLU A 79 5.48 2.29 9.69
C GLU A 79 4.85 1.65 10.93
N THR A 80 5.28 0.45 11.25
CA THR A 80 4.87 -0.28 12.45
C THR A 80 6.11 -0.79 13.16
N ALA A 81 6.00 -1.19 14.43
CA ALA A 81 7.12 -1.78 15.18
C ALA A 81 7.71 -3.04 14.53
N LYS A 82 6.98 -3.69 13.60
CA LYS A 82 7.43 -4.88 12.86
C LYS A 82 8.02 -4.56 11.48
N GLY A 83 8.04 -3.29 11.08
CA GLY A 83 8.53 -2.85 9.77
C GLY A 83 7.53 -2.00 9.00
N GLN A 84 7.88 -1.72 7.75
CA GLN A 84 7.11 -0.87 6.84
C GLN A 84 6.09 -1.73 6.08
N ILE A 85 4.79 -1.45 6.27
CA ILE A 85 3.70 -2.22 5.66
C ILE A 85 3.04 -1.37 4.58
N VAL A 86 3.09 -1.85 3.34
CA VAL A 86 2.43 -1.25 2.19
C VAL A 86 0.94 -1.55 2.21
N ASP A 87 0.15 -0.54 1.91
CA ASP A 87 -1.29 -0.65 1.83
C ASP A 87 -1.71 -1.39 0.54
N LYS A 88 -2.58 -2.40 0.69
CA LYS A 88 -2.97 -3.35 -0.37
C LYS A 88 -3.41 -2.67 -1.68
N ASN A 89 -4.09 -1.53 -1.60
CA ASN A 89 -4.64 -0.84 -2.76
C ASN A 89 -3.83 0.39 -3.19
N SER A 90 -2.69 0.65 -2.54
CA SER A 90 -1.93 1.88 -2.77
C SER A 90 -0.67 1.65 -3.61
N LEU A 91 -0.34 0.41 -3.93
CA LEU A 91 0.82 0.09 -4.75
C LEU A 91 0.51 0.36 -6.23
N GLY A 92 1.26 1.28 -6.82
CA GLY A 92 1.12 1.67 -8.22
C GLY A 92 2.47 1.85 -8.90
N VAL A 93 2.56 1.40 -10.14
CA VAL A 93 3.73 1.65 -10.99
C VAL A 93 3.61 3.06 -11.57
N VAL A 94 4.69 3.83 -11.46
CA VAL A 94 4.80 5.10 -12.18
C VAL A 94 5.15 4.76 -13.61
N ILE A 95 4.19 4.96 -14.51
CA ILE A 95 4.42 4.87 -15.94
C ILE A 95 4.84 6.26 -16.40
N ASP A 96 6.15 6.48 -16.51
CA ASP A 96 6.67 7.70 -17.12
C ASP A 96 6.46 7.60 -18.65
N PRO A 97 5.80 8.58 -19.30
CA PRO A 97 5.46 8.51 -20.73
C PRO A 97 6.68 8.53 -21.67
N SER A 98 7.87 8.85 -21.14
CA SER A 98 9.12 8.90 -21.90
C SER A 98 9.76 7.51 -22.12
N GLU A 99 9.33 6.46 -21.42
CA GLU A 99 9.83 5.08 -21.67
C GLU A 99 9.18 4.40 -22.89
N LEU A 100 8.22 5.06 -23.55
CA LEU A 100 7.45 4.54 -24.69
C LEU A 100 7.90 5.11 -26.06
N MET A 101 9.02 5.82 -26.12
CA MET A 101 9.58 6.39 -27.36
C MET A 101 10.77 5.60 -27.90
#